data_AF-A0A7X7E5L3-F1
#
_entry.id   AF-A0A7X7E5L3-F1
#
_cell.length_a   1.000
_cell.length_b   1.000
_cell.length_c   1.000
_cell.angle_alpha   90.00
_cell.angle_beta   90.00
_cell.angle_gamma   90.00
#
_symmetry.space_group_name_H-M   'P 1'
#
loop_
_entity.id
_entity.type
_entity.pdbx_description
1 polymer ?
#
loop_
_entity_poly.entity_id
_entity_poly.type
_entity_poly.pdbx_seq_one_letter_code
_entity_poly.pdbx_strand_id
1 'polypeptide(L)'
;KACVKEGWDPAIGESKRSYFWSRGITAGAQRFGFYWSGDIDGTYNDMKYQVKAMQSAGLSGFPYFNHDAGGHVNLTINNDNCYRQWDMAFGSFTPIWKPHGPSHKRWPLQRNATCQGTAKTYITTRYQMLPYIYTYAYKAYSTGVPMVRSMFLEDQDNATAWQKELQYYWGREMLIAPNCSDGNNNVSVWFPKGNWYDFWNDKKYTGDQTINYYAATGVLPAFVREGAIIPMVPFAKSTFFIPKDTLIVHVYTGADGTFQLYEDDGVTEKYRTKNEFRLTDIRYSESSLRVDIGAAKGQFSNAPSQRAYRIVYHGLSATQKMYLSTDEIKSYTKLSDIPANQNGCVWDSQDKLLTVMISAVPVDEYVTVSNISTVNIKKNEKMAKGYKLNVTNNKIAISLSQPEPVCLEIFRLNGHRLYSYSQPAENNRMNYEFPLRMIGLSNGMYLVKIKTGDHLIVQKIMVRR
;
A
#
# COMPACT_ATOMS: atom_id res chain seq x y z
N LYS A 1 -17.12 -16.46 -26.61
CA LYS A 1 -17.62 -17.62 -25.84
C LYS A 1 -16.93 -18.91 -26.29
N ALA A 2 -16.95 -19.27 -27.57
CA ALA A 2 -16.29 -20.48 -28.08
C ALA A 2 -14.81 -20.61 -27.66
N CYS A 3 -13.94 -19.63 -27.94
CA CYS A 3 -12.49 -19.76 -27.63
C CYS A 3 -12.11 -19.85 -26.14
N VAL A 4 -12.99 -19.50 -25.20
CA VAL A 4 -12.64 -19.40 -23.75
C VAL A 4 -13.56 -20.21 -22.86
N LYS A 5 -14.84 -20.35 -23.19
CA LYS A 5 -15.78 -21.18 -22.41
C LYS A 5 -15.84 -22.62 -22.93
N GLU A 6 -15.69 -22.82 -24.24
CA GLU A 6 -15.75 -24.15 -24.89
C GLU A 6 -14.37 -24.64 -25.36
N GLY A 7 -13.45 -23.71 -25.65
CA GLY A 7 -12.08 -23.98 -26.10
C GLY A 7 -11.03 -24.00 -24.99
N TRP A 8 -11.44 -23.74 -23.73
CA TRP A 8 -10.55 -23.97 -22.59
C TRP A 8 -10.58 -25.45 -22.24
N ASP A 9 -9.40 -26.07 -22.13
CA ASP A 9 -9.27 -27.46 -21.75
C ASP A 9 -9.99 -27.70 -20.41
N PRO A 10 -11.12 -28.45 -20.39
CA PRO A 10 -11.86 -28.72 -19.17
C PRO A 10 -11.00 -29.44 -18.12
N ALA A 11 -9.94 -30.14 -18.54
CA ALA A 11 -9.00 -30.80 -17.64
C ALA A 11 -8.15 -29.83 -16.81
N ILE A 12 -7.99 -28.57 -17.26
CA ILE A 12 -7.34 -27.52 -16.44
C ILE A 12 -8.24 -27.12 -15.27
N GLY A 13 -9.57 -27.08 -15.47
CA GLY A 13 -10.54 -26.76 -14.43
C GLY A 13 -10.18 -25.51 -13.62
N GLU A 14 -10.16 -25.62 -12.30
CA GLU A 14 -9.82 -24.53 -11.38
C GLU A 14 -8.30 -24.36 -11.14
N SER A 15 -7.45 -25.22 -11.71
CA SER A 15 -6.03 -25.28 -11.37
C SER A 15 -5.21 -24.11 -11.89
N LYS A 16 -5.71 -23.39 -12.92
CA LYS A 16 -5.05 -22.22 -13.51
C LYS A 16 -6.07 -21.19 -13.99
N ARG A 17 -5.70 -19.92 -13.90
CA ARG A 17 -6.45 -18.82 -14.52
C ARG A 17 -6.23 -18.75 -16.01
N SER A 18 -7.29 -18.41 -16.74
CA SER A 18 -7.19 -18.19 -18.18
C SER A 18 -6.47 -16.88 -18.49
N TYR A 19 -5.54 -16.95 -19.44
CA TYR A 19 -4.92 -15.77 -20.03
C TYR A 19 -5.24 -15.73 -21.52
N PHE A 20 -6.22 -14.90 -21.89
CA PHE A 20 -6.67 -14.72 -23.26
C PHE A 20 -6.75 -13.24 -23.57
N TRP A 21 -6.22 -12.83 -24.72
CA TRP A 21 -6.42 -11.49 -25.25
C TRP A 21 -6.90 -11.54 -26.68
N SER A 22 -7.55 -10.47 -27.13
CA SER A 22 -8.01 -10.29 -28.51
C SER A 22 -7.85 -8.84 -28.95
N ARG A 23 -7.74 -8.62 -30.26
CA ARG A 23 -7.81 -7.28 -30.88
C ARG A 23 -9.24 -6.83 -31.16
N GLY A 24 -10.20 -7.75 -31.13
CA GLY A 24 -11.61 -7.48 -31.35
C GLY A 24 -12.43 -7.95 -30.15
N ILE A 25 -13.15 -7.03 -29.52
CA ILE A 25 -14.01 -7.28 -28.36
C ILE A 25 -15.31 -6.49 -28.48
N THR A 26 -16.34 -6.94 -27.78
CA THR A 26 -17.63 -6.24 -27.65
C THR A 26 -18.08 -6.26 -26.20
N ALA A 27 -19.10 -5.48 -25.84
CA ALA A 27 -19.64 -5.42 -24.49
C ALA A 27 -19.90 -6.82 -23.91
N GLY A 28 -19.40 -7.07 -22.70
CA GLY A 28 -19.50 -8.37 -22.03
C GLY A 28 -18.39 -9.36 -22.35
N ALA A 29 -17.45 -9.03 -23.25
CA ALA A 29 -16.27 -9.86 -23.56
C ALA A 29 -15.23 -9.85 -22.43
N GLN A 30 -15.21 -8.85 -21.55
CA GLN A 30 -14.29 -8.74 -20.40
C GLN A 30 -14.38 -9.93 -19.43
N ARG A 31 -15.49 -10.68 -19.46
CA ARG A 31 -15.66 -11.93 -18.68
C ARG A 31 -14.79 -13.08 -19.18
N PHE A 32 -14.20 -12.95 -20.37
CA PHE A 32 -13.50 -14.03 -21.06
C PHE A 32 -12.07 -13.64 -21.46
N GLY A 33 -11.65 -12.38 -21.29
CA GLY A 33 -10.28 -12.00 -21.59
C GLY A 33 -10.08 -10.50 -21.72
N PHE A 34 -8.91 -10.16 -22.23
CA PHE A 34 -8.39 -8.79 -22.29
C PHE A 34 -8.34 -8.29 -23.73
N TYR A 35 -8.16 -6.99 -23.89
CA TYR A 35 -8.07 -6.33 -25.18
C TYR A 35 -6.73 -5.62 -25.35
N TRP A 36 -6.19 -5.74 -26.56
CA TRP A 36 -5.03 -4.98 -27.01
C TRP A 36 -5.40 -4.07 -28.20
N SER A 37 -4.83 -2.86 -28.22
CA SER A 37 -5.21 -1.79 -29.15
C SER A 37 -4.84 -1.97 -30.62
N GLY A 38 -4.10 -3.01 -30.99
CA GLY A 38 -3.76 -3.29 -32.38
C GLY A 38 -2.37 -2.83 -32.80
N ASP A 39 -2.11 -2.97 -34.10
CA ASP A 39 -0.85 -2.59 -34.75
C ASP A 39 -0.79 -1.06 -34.90
N ILE A 40 -0.45 -0.39 -33.81
CA ILE A 40 -0.35 1.07 -33.73
C ILE A 40 0.98 1.57 -34.31
N ASP A 41 1.04 2.80 -34.79
CA ASP A 41 2.29 3.36 -35.29
C ASP A 41 3.22 3.78 -34.14
N GLY A 42 4.54 3.70 -34.37
CA GLY A 42 5.57 4.19 -33.46
C GLY A 42 5.73 5.71 -33.55
N THR A 43 4.71 6.46 -33.15
CA THR A 43 4.73 7.94 -33.11
C THR A 43 4.30 8.49 -31.74
N TYR A 44 4.73 9.70 -31.40
CA TYR A 44 4.27 10.35 -30.17
C TYR A 44 2.79 10.73 -30.20
N ASN A 45 2.18 10.87 -31.38
CA ASN A 45 0.74 11.08 -31.48
C ASN A 45 -0.03 9.80 -31.14
N ASP A 46 0.44 8.64 -31.62
CA ASP A 46 -0.13 7.36 -31.23
C ASP A 46 0.08 7.04 -29.76
N MET A 47 1.22 7.44 -29.18
CA MET A 47 1.44 7.37 -27.74
C MET A 47 0.36 8.16 -26.97
N LYS A 48 0.03 9.39 -27.40
CA LYS A 48 -1.09 10.17 -26.82
C LYS A 48 -2.43 9.45 -26.98
N TYR A 49 -2.69 8.88 -28.16
CA TYR A 49 -3.91 8.11 -28.39
C TYR A 49 -4.00 6.89 -27.47
N GLN A 50 -2.89 6.23 -27.14
CA GLN A 50 -2.90 5.12 -26.18
C GLN A 50 -3.25 5.57 -24.75
N VAL A 51 -2.79 6.75 -24.31
CA VAL A 51 -3.19 7.31 -23.01
C VAL A 51 -4.71 7.54 -22.96
N LYS A 52 -5.30 8.06 -24.04
CA LYS A 52 -6.76 8.28 -24.15
C LYS A 52 -7.53 6.97 -24.29
N ALA A 53 -7.03 6.04 -25.10
CA ALA A 53 -7.67 4.74 -25.37
C ALA A 53 -7.71 3.88 -24.11
N MET A 54 -6.63 3.88 -23.31
CA MET A 54 -6.56 3.17 -22.04
C MET A 54 -7.65 3.62 -21.06
N GLN A 55 -7.82 4.93 -20.93
CA GLN A 55 -8.88 5.54 -20.12
C GLN A 55 -10.28 5.19 -20.64
N SER A 56 -10.49 5.31 -21.95
CA SER A 56 -11.76 4.98 -22.60
C SER A 56 -12.11 3.49 -22.45
N ALA A 57 -11.13 2.60 -22.54
CA ALA A 57 -11.29 1.17 -22.34
C ALA A 57 -11.71 0.86 -20.90
N GLY A 58 -11.07 1.50 -19.92
CA GLY A 58 -11.42 1.37 -18.51
C GLY A 58 -12.87 1.76 -18.23
N LEU A 59 -13.31 2.91 -18.75
CA LEU A 59 -14.69 3.39 -18.65
C LEU A 59 -15.70 2.48 -19.37
N SER A 60 -15.24 1.76 -20.40
CA SER A 60 -16.05 0.80 -21.17
C SER A 60 -16.08 -0.61 -20.55
N GLY A 61 -15.56 -0.78 -19.32
CA GLY A 61 -15.56 -2.07 -18.62
C GLY A 61 -14.42 -3.01 -19.01
N PHE A 62 -13.35 -2.49 -19.61
CA PHE A 62 -12.12 -3.23 -19.96
C PHE A 62 -10.94 -2.72 -19.13
N PRO A 63 -10.84 -3.10 -17.85
CA PRO A 63 -9.88 -2.51 -16.91
C PRO A 63 -8.43 -2.97 -17.12
N TYR A 64 -8.23 -4.03 -17.91
CA TYR A 64 -6.92 -4.63 -18.18
C TYR A 64 -6.43 -4.27 -19.59
N PHE A 65 -6.47 -2.97 -19.92
CA PHE A 65 -6.03 -2.45 -21.21
C PHE A 65 -4.58 -2.84 -21.50
N ASN A 66 -4.34 -3.18 -22.77
CA ASN A 66 -3.05 -3.57 -23.31
C ASN A 66 -2.79 -2.78 -24.61
N HIS A 67 -1.54 -2.47 -24.88
CA HIS A 67 -1.10 -1.86 -26.14
C HIS A 67 0.31 -2.34 -26.44
N ASP A 68 0.75 -2.19 -27.69
CA ASP A 68 2.14 -2.42 -28.04
C ASP A 68 2.98 -1.25 -27.55
N ALA A 69 3.50 -1.35 -26.33
CA ALA A 69 4.28 -0.27 -25.73
C ALA A 69 5.49 0.03 -26.61
N GLY A 70 5.54 1.25 -27.15
CA GLY A 70 6.51 1.70 -28.15
C GLY A 70 6.04 1.74 -29.60
N GLY A 71 4.80 1.35 -29.90
CA GLY A 71 4.30 1.23 -31.28
C GLY A 71 4.60 -0.13 -31.89
N HIS A 72 3.82 -0.57 -32.87
CA HIS A 72 3.99 -1.85 -33.58
C HIS A 72 4.70 -1.69 -34.92
N VAL A 73 4.16 -0.81 -35.77
CA VAL A 73 4.60 -0.52 -37.15
C VAL A 73 5.08 0.92 -37.27
N ASN A 74 5.64 1.27 -38.43
CA ASN A 74 5.95 2.65 -38.85
C ASN A 74 6.61 3.51 -37.76
N LEU A 75 7.69 3.02 -37.14
CA LEU A 75 8.45 3.82 -36.18
C LEU A 75 9.10 5.02 -36.90
N THR A 76 8.65 6.23 -36.59
CA THR A 76 9.18 7.48 -37.18
C THR A 76 9.94 8.35 -36.18
N ILE A 77 9.88 8.03 -34.89
CA ILE A 77 10.57 8.75 -33.81
C ILE A 77 11.90 8.08 -33.46
N ASN A 78 12.78 8.79 -32.75
CA ASN A 78 14.05 8.23 -32.29
C ASN A 78 13.82 6.96 -31.46
N ASN A 79 14.45 5.86 -31.88
CA ASN A 79 14.22 4.52 -31.33
C ASN A 79 14.57 4.39 -29.83
N ASP A 80 15.66 5.01 -29.37
CA ASP A 80 16.05 4.94 -27.96
C ASP A 80 15.18 5.84 -27.08
N ASN A 81 14.77 7.01 -27.58
CA ASN A 81 13.84 7.87 -26.88
C ASN A 81 12.45 7.22 -26.79
N CYS A 82 11.98 6.59 -27.88
CA CYS A 82 10.75 5.79 -27.88
C CYS A 82 10.81 4.67 -26.82
N TYR A 83 11.90 3.91 -26.81
CA TYR A 83 12.10 2.85 -25.84
C TYR A 83 12.02 3.37 -24.39
N ARG A 84 12.67 4.49 -24.10
CA ARG A 84 12.71 5.07 -22.75
C ARG A 84 11.37 5.68 -22.35
N GLN A 85 10.72 6.44 -23.24
CA GLN A 85 9.47 7.17 -22.99
C GLN A 85 8.24 6.26 -23.00
N TRP A 86 8.19 5.32 -23.93
CA TRP A 86 6.99 4.53 -24.20
C TRP A 86 7.15 3.08 -23.78
N ASP A 87 8.14 2.34 -24.31
CA ASP A 87 8.32 0.93 -23.95
C ASP A 87 8.48 0.81 -22.43
N MET A 88 9.30 1.66 -21.80
CA MET A 88 9.62 1.57 -20.37
C MET A 88 8.77 2.50 -19.49
N ALA A 89 8.86 3.82 -19.68
CA ALA A 89 8.20 4.79 -18.81
C ALA A 89 6.68 4.66 -18.81
N PHE A 90 6.00 5.10 -19.88
CA PHE A 90 4.53 5.01 -19.95
C PHE A 90 4.04 3.56 -19.82
N GLY A 91 4.63 2.63 -20.57
CA GLY A 91 4.20 1.22 -20.60
C GLY A 91 4.13 0.57 -19.21
N SER A 92 5.10 0.86 -18.33
CA SER A 92 5.17 0.24 -17.00
C SER A 92 4.07 0.68 -16.03
N PHE A 93 3.39 1.80 -16.31
CA PHE A 93 2.25 2.33 -15.53
C PHE A 93 0.90 2.11 -16.24
N THR A 94 0.82 1.06 -17.06
CA THR A 94 -0.43 0.58 -17.67
C THR A 94 -0.87 -0.77 -17.08
N PRO A 95 -2.15 -1.18 -17.22
CA PRO A 95 -2.65 -2.44 -16.65
C PRO A 95 -1.83 -3.65 -17.11
N ILE A 96 -1.65 -3.81 -18.43
CA ILE A 96 -0.79 -4.84 -19.01
C ILE A 96 0.40 -4.16 -19.69
N TRP A 97 1.60 -4.45 -19.19
CA TRP A 97 2.84 -3.94 -19.75
C TRP A 97 3.45 -4.92 -20.75
N LYS A 98 3.46 -4.55 -22.03
CA LYS A 98 3.94 -5.42 -23.12
C LYS A 98 4.60 -4.62 -24.25
N PRO A 99 5.92 -4.36 -24.17
CA PRO A 99 6.69 -3.91 -25.33
C PRO A 99 6.63 -4.95 -26.45
N HIS A 100 6.12 -4.58 -27.62
CA HIS A 100 5.89 -5.50 -28.74
C HIS A 100 5.90 -4.75 -30.08
N GLY A 101 6.19 -5.46 -31.16
CA GLY A 101 6.18 -4.93 -32.52
C GLY A 101 7.47 -5.21 -33.28
N PRO A 102 7.42 -5.41 -34.61
CA PRO A 102 8.58 -5.72 -35.44
C PRO A 102 9.52 -4.53 -35.67
N SER A 103 9.04 -3.28 -35.53
CA SER A 103 9.80 -2.09 -35.94
C SER A 103 11.11 -1.83 -35.18
N HIS A 104 11.27 -2.36 -33.96
CA HIS A 104 12.51 -2.20 -33.18
C HIS A 104 12.72 -3.23 -32.08
N LYS A 105 13.96 -3.33 -31.61
CA LYS A 105 14.40 -4.24 -30.54
C LYS A 105 13.79 -3.87 -29.19
N ARG A 106 13.15 -4.81 -28.51
CA ARG A 106 12.43 -4.57 -27.23
C ARG A 106 13.17 -5.04 -25.98
N TRP A 107 14.18 -5.87 -26.17
CA TRP A 107 14.90 -6.44 -25.05
C TRP A 107 15.94 -5.45 -24.52
N PRO A 108 16.01 -5.23 -23.19
CA PRO A 108 16.99 -4.32 -22.60
C PRO A 108 18.43 -4.65 -23.02
N LEU A 109 18.76 -5.95 -23.15
CA LEU A 109 20.09 -6.42 -23.54
C LEU A 109 20.50 -6.07 -24.98
N GLN A 110 19.54 -5.64 -25.81
CA GLN A 110 19.79 -5.21 -27.19
C GLN A 110 19.95 -3.68 -27.30
N ARG A 111 20.03 -2.98 -26.16
CA ARG A 111 20.05 -1.51 -26.09
C ARG A 111 21.31 -1.01 -25.39
N ASN A 112 21.59 0.29 -25.55
CA ASN A 112 22.70 0.95 -24.85
C ASN A 112 22.48 1.05 -23.33
N ALA A 113 23.53 1.41 -22.60
CA ALA A 113 23.53 1.50 -21.15
C ALA A 113 22.44 2.44 -20.58
N THR A 114 22.16 3.56 -21.25
CA THR A 114 21.12 4.52 -20.84
C THR A 114 19.71 3.89 -20.91
N CYS A 115 19.41 3.17 -21.99
CA CYS A 115 18.17 2.42 -22.12
C CYS A 115 18.08 1.27 -21.11
N GLN A 116 19.17 0.56 -20.88
CA GLN A 116 19.24 -0.52 -19.86
C GLN A 116 18.98 0.03 -18.45
N GLY A 117 19.57 1.18 -18.11
CA GLY A 117 19.32 1.87 -16.84
C GLY A 117 17.85 2.26 -16.68
N THR A 118 17.26 2.84 -17.74
CA THR A 118 15.83 3.17 -17.77
C THR A 118 14.96 1.92 -17.55
N ALA A 119 15.27 0.82 -18.27
CA ALA A 119 14.56 -0.44 -18.12
C ALA A 119 14.69 -1.00 -16.70
N LYS A 120 15.89 -0.97 -16.11
CA LYS A 120 16.11 -1.43 -14.73
C LYS A 120 15.23 -0.68 -13.75
N THR A 121 15.12 0.65 -13.87
CA THR A 121 14.26 1.47 -13.00
C THR A 121 12.82 1.02 -13.07
N TYR A 122 12.22 1.02 -14.26
CA TYR A 122 10.78 0.73 -14.42
C TYR A 122 10.43 -0.74 -14.18
N ILE A 123 11.29 -1.69 -14.58
CA ILE A 123 11.11 -3.12 -14.24
C ILE A 123 11.12 -3.30 -12.72
N THR A 124 12.11 -2.71 -12.04
CA THR A 124 12.24 -2.83 -10.58
C THR A 124 11.01 -2.24 -9.89
N THR A 125 10.65 -1.00 -10.22
CA THR A 125 9.48 -0.31 -9.66
C THR A 125 8.20 -1.12 -9.87
N ARG A 126 7.91 -1.56 -11.10
CA ARG A 126 6.66 -2.30 -11.38
C ARG A 126 6.58 -3.61 -10.60
N TYR A 127 7.68 -4.35 -10.49
CA TYR A 127 7.72 -5.61 -9.74
C TYR A 127 7.57 -5.39 -8.23
N GLN A 128 8.21 -4.35 -7.69
CA GLN A 128 8.03 -3.99 -6.28
C GLN A 128 6.59 -3.57 -6.00
N MET A 129 5.94 -2.85 -6.93
CA MET A 129 4.55 -2.40 -6.80
C MET A 129 3.49 -3.47 -7.04
N LEU A 130 3.86 -4.74 -7.31
CA LEU A 130 2.87 -5.77 -7.61
C LEU A 130 1.75 -5.93 -6.57
N PRO A 131 1.96 -5.80 -5.25
CA PRO A 131 0.85 -5.82 -4.28
C PRO A 131 -0.19 -4.72 -4.53
N TYR A 132 0.26 -3.50 -4.84
CA TYR A 132 -0.61 -2.38 -5.20
C TYR A 132 -1.37 -2.65 -6.50
N ILE A 133 -0.64 -3.03 -7.56
CA ILE A 133 -1.20 -3.29 -8.90
C ILE A 133 -2.23 -4.43 -8.82
N TYR A 134 -1.89 -5.51 -8.13
CA TYR A 134 -2.71 -6.70 -8.01
C TYR A 134 -3.97 -6.45 -7.18
N THR A 135 -3.87 -5.62 -6.14
CA THR A 135 -5.05 -5.15 -5.40
C THR A 135 -6.00 -4.37 -6.31
N TYR A 136 -5.49 -3.49 -7.17
CA TYR A 136 -6.34 -2.78 -8.12
C TYR A 136 -6.91 -3.69 -9.22
N ALA A 137 -6.17 -4.73 -9.62
CA ALA A 137 -6.70 -5.77 -10.50
C ALA A 137 -7.89 -6.50 -9.86
N TYR A 138 -7.80 -6.83 -8.58
CA TYR A 138 -8.93 -7.40 -7.82
C TYR A 138 -10.10 -6.43 -7.65
N LYS A 139 -9.84 -5.15 -7.35
CA LYS A 139 -10.90 -4.12 -7.28
C LYS A 139 -11.64 -4.00 -8.61
N ALA A 140 -10.91 -4.01 -9.73
CA ALA A 140 -11.51 -3.97 -11.06
C ALA A 140 -12.36 -5.21 -11.36
N TYR A 141 -11.87 -6.39 -10.99
CA TYR A 141 -12.64 -7.64 -11.08
C TYR A 141 -13.94 -7.61 -10.25
N SER A 142 -13.86 -7.15 -9.00
CA SER A 142 -14.96 -7.23 -8.03
C SER A 142 -16.00 -6.12 -8.18
N THR A 143 -15.63 -4.96 -8.72
CA THR A 143 -16.52 -3.78 -8.79
C THR A 143 -16.74 -3.24 -10.19
N GLY A 144 -15.91 -3.64 -11.17
CA GLY A 144 -15.91 -3.07 -12.53
C GLY A 144 -15.19 -1.72 -12.64
N VAL A 145 -14.79 -1.08 -11.54
CA VAL A 145 -14.10 0.21 -11.58
C VAL A 145 -12.65 0.01 -12.03
N PRO A 146 -12.16 0.72 -13.06
CA PRO A 146 -10.89 0.41 -13.69
C PRO A 146 -9.67 0.75 -12.83
N MET A 147 -8.55 0.07 -13.14
CA MET A 147 -7.24 0.30 -12.50
C MET A 147 -6.68 1.66 -12.87
N VAL A 148 -6.77 2.00 -14.16
CA VAL A 148 -6.52 3.35 -14.69
C VAL A 148 -7.83 4.10 -14.69
N ARG A 149 -7.82 5.28 -14.09
CA ARG A 149 -9.04 6.05 -13.85
C ARG A 149 -8.86 7.41 -14.48
N SER A 150 -9.78 7.77 -15.38
CA SER A 150 -9.83 9.13 -15.91
C SER A 150 -9.97 10.13 -14.79
N MET A 151 -9.41 11.32 -14.97
CA MET A 151 -9.41 12.34 -13.92
C MET A 151 -10.83 12.65 -13.43
N PHE A 152 -11.80 12.79 -14.34
CA PHE A 152 -13.20 13.05 -14.00
C PHE A 152 -13.89 11.89 -13.27
N LEU A 153 -13.36 10.66 -13.30
CA LEU A 153 -13.97 9.53 -12.59
C LEU A 153 -13.92 9.72 -11.06
N GLU A 154 -12.88 10.39 -10.56
CA GLU A 154 -12.74 10.70 -9.13
C GLU A 154 -13.30 12.10 -8.76
N ASP A 155 -13.61 12.94 -9.74
CA ASP A 155 -14.13 14.31 -9.54
C ASP A 155 -15.05 14.72 -10.70
N GLN A 156 -16.30 14.24 -10.66
CA GLN A 156 -17.25 14.39 -11.78
C GLN A 156 -17.78 15.82 -11.94
N ASP A 157 -17.82 16.61 -10.85
CA ASP A 157 -18.34 17.98 -10.87
C ASP A 157 -17.29 19.01 -11.27
N ASN A 158 -16.02 18.61 -11.39
CA ASN A 158 -14.91 19.49 -11.72
C ASN A 158 -14.65 19.55 -13.23
N ALA A 159 -15.03 20.67 -13.85
CA ALA A 159 -14.83 20.89 -15.29
C ALA A 159 -13.37 20.73 -15.75
N THR A 160 -12.39 21.01 -14.89
CA THR A 160 -10.97 20.81 -15.23
C THR A 160 -10.66 19.31 -15.38
N ALA A 161 -11.22 18.46 -14.51
CA ALA A 161 -10.97 17.01 -14.55
C ALA A 161 -11.43 16.39 -15.89
N TRP A 162 -12.51 16.90 -16.49
CA TRP A 162 -12.99 16.48 -17.81
C TRP A 162 -12.03 16.82 -18.96
N GLN A 163 -11.18 17.84 -18.79
CA GLN A 163 -10.27 18.32 -19.83
C GLN A 163 -8.90 17.62 -19.81
N LYS A 164 -8.60 16.86 -18.75
CA LYS A 164 -7.26 16.29 -18.51
C LYS A 164 -7.13 14.88 -19.06
N GLU A 165 -7.09 14.78 -20.39
CA GLU A 165 -7.06 13.52 -21.14
C GLU A 165 -5.67 12.86 -21.26
N LEU A 166 -4.58 13.59 -20.98
CA LEU A 166 -3.20 13.07 -21.06
C LEU A 166 -2.58 12.79 -19.67
N GLN A 167 -3.39 12.78 -18.63
CA GLN A 167 -3.03 12.31 -17.30
C GLN A 167 -4.16 11.46 -16.75
N TYR A 168 -3.85 10.58 -15.81
CA TYR A 168 -4.81 9.66 -15.23
C TYR A 168 -4.40 9.28 -13.82
N TYR A 169 -5.33 8.77 -13.03
CA TYR A 169 -4.96 8.09 -11.80
C TYR A 169 -4.58 6.64 -12.08
N TRP A 170 -3.48 6.20 -11.48
CA TRP A 170 -3.07 4.80 -11.41
C TRP A 170 -3.45 4.29 -10.02
N GLY A 171 -4.55 3.53 -9.92
CA GLY A 171 -5.26 3.36 -8.65
C GLY A 171 -5.90 4.68 -8.19
N ARG A 172 -6.00 4.92 -6.88
CA ARG A 172 -6.57 6.18 -6.33
C ARG A 172 -5.51 7.06 -5.68
N GLU A 173 -4.34 6.50 -5.47
CA GLU A 173 -3.27 7.10 -4.70
C GLU A 173 -2.25 7.83 -5.59
N MET A 174 -2.14 7.44 -6.88
CA MET A 174 -1.13 7.98 -7.79
C MET A 174 -1.75 8.67 -9.00
N LEU A 175 -1.10 9.72 -9.48
CA LEU A 175 -1.39 10.46 -10.71
C LEU A 175 -0.20 10.33 -11.67
N ILE A 176 -0.48 9.93 -12.90
CA ILE A 176 0.54 9.73 -13.94
C ILE A 176 0.24 10.66 -15.11
N ALA A 177 1.26 11.35 -15.62
CA ALA A 177 1.15 12.24 -16.78
C ALA A 177 2.27 11.93 -17.79
N PRO A 178 2.07 10.95 -18.69
CA PRO A 178 3.11 10.50 -19.62
C PRO A 178 3.64 11.61 -20.52
N ASN A 179 4.96 11.68 -20.64
CA ASN A 179 5.61 12.58 -21.59
C ASN A 179 5.55 11.99 -23.01
N CYS A 180 4.56 12.42 -23.78
CA CYS A 180 4.35 11.98 -25.15
C CYS A 180 5.12 12.86 -26.16
N SER A 181 6.43 12.96 -25.95
CA SER A 181 7.43 13.53 -26.87
C SER A 181 8.77 12.86 -26.67
N ASP A 182 9.82 13.36 -27.32
CA ASP A 182 11.22 12.94 -27.15
C ASP A 182 11.84 13.20 -25.77
N GLY A 183 11.13 13.85 -24.86
CA GLY A 183 11.66 14.25 -23.56
C GLY A 183 12.23 15.66 -23.58
N ASN A 184 12.95 16.00 -22.49
CA ASN A 184 13.62 17.29 -22.30
C ASN A 184 12.69 18.48 -22.56
N ASN A 185 11.44 18.34 -22.15
CA ASN A 185 10.38 19.31 -22.36
C ASN A 185 9.50 19.42 -21.11
N ASN A 186 8.60 20.40 -21.13
CA ASN A 186 7.61 20.57 -20.08
C ASN A 186 6.34 19.77 -20.39
N VAL A 187 5.91 18.97 -19.42
CA VAL A 187 4.61 18.32 -19.40
C VAL A 187 3.67 19.15 -18.53
N SER A 188 2.50 19.50 -19.08
CA SER A 188 1.46 20.18 -18.31
C SER A 188 0.77 19.17 -17.39
N VAL A 189 0.87 19.38 -16.08
CA VAL A 189 0.28 18.50 -15.06
C VAL A 189 -0.66 19.31 -14.21
N TRP A 190 -1.93 18.91 -14.17
CA TRP A 190 -2.89 19.47 -13.23
C TRP A 190 -3.01 18.59 -12.00
N PHE A 191 -2.87 19.22 -10.84
CA PHE A 191 -3.08 18.58 -9.56
C PHE A 191 -4.46 18.94 -9.01
N PRO A 192 -5.31 17.95 -8.70
CA PRO A 192 -6.49 18.15 -7.87
C PRO A 192 -6.12 18.68 -6.49
N LYS A 193 -7.10 19.21 -5.75
CA LYS A 193 -6.92 19.72 -4.38
C LYS A 193 -6.23 18.70 -3.46
N GLY A 194 -5.44 19.22 -2.53
CA GLY A 194 -4.58 18.46 -1.61
C GLY A 194 -3.11 18.61 -2.00
N ASN A 195 -2.21 17.97 -1.27
CA ASN A 195 -0.80 17.93 -1.64
C ASN A 195 -0.43 16.66 -2.40
N TRP A 196 0.58 16.79 -3.26
CA TRP A 196 1.12 15.73 -4.10
C TRP A 196 2.64 15.66 -3.92
N TYR A 197 3.19 14.46 -3.96
CA TYR A 197 4.63 14.20 -3.89
C TYR A 197 5.09 13.63 -5.22
N ASP A 198 6.18 14.14 -5.77
CA ASP A 198 6.88 13.46 -6.87
C ASP A 198 7.29 12.06 -6.41
N PHE A 199 6.87 11.03 -7.16
CA PHE A 199 7.14 9.65 -6.80
C PHE A 199 8.64 9.31 -6.79
N TRP A 200 9.46 10.05 -7.56
CA TRP A 200 10.88 9.73 -7.74
C TRP A 200 11.82 10.46 -6.79
N ASN A 201 11.39 11.61 -6.26
CA ASN A 201 12.27 12.50 -5.49
C ASN A 201 11.59 13.19 -4.29
N ASP A 202 10.35 12.80 -3.96
CA ASP A 202 9.58 13.32 -2.83
C ASP A 202 9.31 14.83 -2.83
N LYS A 203 9.60 15.54 -3.93
CA LYS A 203 9.28 16.97 -4.03
C LYS A 203 7.77 17.17 -3.91
N LYS A 204 7.38 18.00 -2.94
CA LYS A 204 6.00 18.34 -2.67
C LYS A 204 5.48 19.40 -3.63
N TYR A 205 4.26 19.22 -4.11
CA TYR A 205 3.48 20.14 -4.92
C TYR A 205 2.13 20.39 -4.25
N THR A 206 1.71 21.64 -4.16
CA THR A 206 0.36 21.99 -3.73
C THR A 206 -0.60 21.75 -4.89
N GLY A 207 -1.77 21.19 -4.61
CA GLY A 207 -2.81 20.94 -5.59
C GLY A 207 -3.62 22.17 -5.98
N ASP A 208 -4.73 21.92 -6.67
CA ASP A 208 -5.63 22.93 -7.23
C ASP A 208 -4.94 23.90 -8.21
N GLN A 209 -3.95 23.38 -8.94
CA GLN A 209 -3.19 24.17 -9.92
C GLN A 209 -2.66 23.30 -11.05
N THR A 210 -2.31 23.94 -12.16
CA THR A 210 -1.56 23.32 -13.25
C THR A 210 -0.12 23.79 -13.20
N ILE A 211 0.83 22.87 -13.26
CA ILE A 211 2.26 23.16 -13.37
C ILE A 211 2.80 22.74 -14.74
N ASN A 212 3.95 23.32 -15.09
CA ASN A 212 4.80 22.85 -16.17
C ASN A 212 5.95 22.06 -15.56
N TYR A 213 5.88 20.73 -15.65
CA TYR A 213 6.90 19.84 -15.09
C TYR A 213 7.95 19.52 -16.16
N TYR A 214 9.21 19.87 -15.92
CA TYR A 214 10.29 19.48 -16.82
C TYR A 214 10.59 17.98 -16.68
N ALA A 215 10.38 17.23 -17.75
CA ALA A 215 10.65 15.79 -17.80
C ALA A 215 11.79 15.51 -18.81
N ALA A 216 12.96 15.13 -18.29
CA ALA A 216 14.04 14.60 -19.14
C ALA A 216 13.58 13.33 -19.87
N THR A 217 14.21 12.99 -21.00
CA THR A 217 13.89 11.75 -21.73
C THR A 217 13.97 10.53 -20.80
N GLY A 218 12.93 9.69 -20.80
CA GLY A 218 12.81 8.51 -19.96
C GLY A 218 12.30 8.77 -18.54
N VAL A 219 12.05 10.03 -18.15
CA VAL A 219 11.44 10.37 -16.87
C VAL A 219 9.92 10.45 -17.04
N LEU A 220 9.19 9.63 -16.31
CA LEU A 220 7.73 9.66 -16.25
C LEU A 220 7.29 10.60 -15.12
N PRO A 221 6.55 11.69 -15.39
CA PRO A 221 5.86 12.42 -14.34
C PRO A 221 4.86 11.51 -13.62
N ALA A 222 5.17 11.17 -12.37
CA ALA A 222 4.38 10.31 -11.50
C ALA A 222 4.33 10.95 -10.12
N PHE A 223 3.13 11.04 -9.55
CA PHE A 223 2.90 11.77 -8.32
C PHE A 223 2.01 10.95 -7.39
N VAL A 224 2.23 11.08 -6.09
CA VAL A 224 1.48 10.38 -5.06
C VAL A 224 0.78 11.39 -4.17
N ARG A 225 -0.51 11.20 -3.90
CA ARG A 225 -1.27 12.10 -3.01
C ARG A 225 -0.82 11.98 -1.56
N GLU A 226 -0.94 13.05 -0.79
CA GLU A 226 -0.87 12.96 0.67
C GLU A 226 -1.92 11.99 1.23
N GLY A 227 -1.56 11.31 2.31
CA GLY A 227 -2.31 10.20 2.90
C GLY A 227 -2.27 8.90 2.11
N ALA A 228 -1.57 8.83 0.98
CA ALA A 228 -1.46 7.58 0.23
C ALA A 228 -0.70 6.51 1.00
N ILE A 229 -1.17 5.27 0.84
CA ILE A 229 -0.50 4.06 1.28
C ILE A 229 -0.22 3.20 0.04
N ILE A 230 1.06 2.98 -0.28
CA ILE A 230 1.49 2.18 -1.44
C ILE A 230 2.20 0.91 -0.94
N PRO A 231 1.52 -0.25 -0.89
CA PRO A 231 2.18 -1.51 -0.57
C PRO A 231 3.07 -1.99 -1.71
N MET A 232 4.29 -2.36 -1.34
CA MET A 232 5.32 -2.89 -2.20
C MET A 232 5.97 -4.13 -1.58
N VAL A 233 6.78 -4.83 -2.36
CA VAL A 233 7.60 -5.98 -1.94
C VAL A 233 9.05 -5.76 -2.35
N PRO A 234 10.01 -6.50 -1.77
CA PRO A 234 11.36 -6.57 -2.33
C PRO A 234 11.32 -7.02 -3.80
N PHE A 235 12.28 -6.53 -4.59
CA PHE A 235 12.37 -6.88 -6.00
C PHE A 235 12.56 -8.39 -6.20
N ALA A 236 11.84 -8.96 -7.17
CA ALA A 236 11.98 -10.33 -7.61
C ALA A 236 12.07 -10.41 -9.14
N LYS A 237 12.82 -11.39 -9.65
CA LYS A 237 13.03 -11.56 -11.11
C LYS A 237 11.81 -12.13 -11.84
N SER A 238 10.85 -12.69 -11.12
CA SER A 238 9.61 -13.25 -11.64
C SER A 238 8.53 -13.16 -10.56
N THR A 239 7.26 -13.14 -10.96
CA THR A 239 6.12 -13.16 -10.02
C THR A 239 6.14 -14.40 -9.13
N PHE A 240 6.70 -15.51 -9.61
CA PHE A 240 6.89 -16.73 -8.86
C PHE A 240 7.84 -16.57 -7.66
N PHE A 241 8.82 -15.66 -7.75
CA PHE A 241 9.85 -15.45 -6.72
C PHE A 241 9.54 -14.26 -5.78
N ILE A 242 8.32 -13.70 -5.84
CA ILE A 242 7.96 -12.58 -4.96
C ILE A 242 7.94 -13.07 -3.51
N PRO A 243 8.71 -12.43 -2.60
CA PRO A 243 8.65 -12.73 -1.18
C PRO A 243 7.25 -12.44 -0.63
N LYS A 244 6.66 -13.41 0.06
CA LYS A 244 5.33 -13.26 0.70
C LYS A 244 5.44 -12.89 2.18
N ASP A 245 6.61 -13.09 2.77
CA ASP A 245 6.94 -12.88 4.17
C ASP A 245 7.34 -11.45 4.50
N THR A 246 7.46 -10.57 3.51
CA THR A 246 7.88 -9.17 3.71
C THR A 246 6.97 -8.23 2.93
N LEU A 247 6.39 -7.25 3.63
CA LEU A 247 5.62 -6.17 3.00
C LEU A 247 6.25 -4.82 3.30
N ILE A 248 6.53 -4.04 2.25
CA ILE A 248 7.00 -2.67 2.35
C ILE A 248 5.76 -1.77 2.21
N VAL A 249 5.52 -0.89 3.17
CA VAL A 249 4.37 0.02 3.20
C VAL A 249 4.88 1.44 3.10
N HIS A 250 4.82 2.03 1.91
CA HIS A 250 5.13 3.45 1.71
C HIS A 250 3.94 4.29 2.12
N VAL A 251 4.17 5.31 2.94
CA VAL A 251 3.15 6.24 3.44
C VAL A 251 3.57 7.67 3.16
N TYR A 252 2.72 8.41 2.47
CA TYR A 252 2.95 9.82 2.15
C TYR A 252 2.20 10.71 3.14
N THR A 253 2.92 11.47 3.97
CA THR A 253 2.32 12.29 5.04
C THR A 253 1.48 13.46 4.49
N GLY A 254 0.67 14.05 5.35
CA GLY A 254 -0.15 15.25 5.08
C GLY A 254 -1.66 15.04 5.20
N ALA A 255 -2.12 13.79 5.20
CA ALA A 255 -3.53 13.44 5.39
C ALA A 255 -3.69 12.00 5.89
N ASP A 256 -4.87 11.68 6.42
CA ASP A 256 -5.24 10.30 6.75
C ASP A 256 -5.41 9.44 5.48
N GLY A 257 -5.15 8.15 5.63
CA GLY A 257 -5.08 7.20 4.52
C GLY A 257 -5.69 5.85 4.84
N THR A 258 -6.20 5.17 3.83
CA THR A 258 -6.62 3.76 3.96
C THR A 258 -6.32 2.98 2.70
N PHE A 259 -5.91 1.73 2.85
CA PHE A 259 -5.70 0.79 1.76
C PHE A 259 -6.11 -0.62 2.21
N GLN A 260 -6.85 -1.35 1.39
CA GLN A 260 -7.16 -2.75 1.65
C GLN A 260 -6.36 -3.62 0.70
N LEU A 261 -5.33 -4.28 1.23
CA LEU A 261 -4.46 -5.18 0.48
C LEU A 261 -5.20 -6.48 0.17
N TYR A 262 -5.14 -6.90 -1.09
CA TYR A 262 -5.66 -8.19 -1.55
C TYR A 262 -4.51 -9.15 -1.88
N GLU A 263 -4.65 -10.40 -1.45
CA GLU A 263 -3.71 -11.49 -1.73
C GLU A 263 -4.45 -12.80 -2.00
N ASP A 264 -3.93 -13.61 -2.92
CA ASP A 264 -4.36 -14.99 -3.14
C ASP A 264 -3.16 -15.83 -3.62
N ASP A 265 -3.39 -17.05 -4.11
CA ASP A 265 -2.31 -17.91 -4.58
C ASP A 265 -1.65 -17.45 -5.90
N GLY A 266 -2.24 -16.48 -6.60
CA GLY A 266 -1.76 -15.91 -7.87
C GLY A 266 -1.90 -16.83 -9.09
N VAL A 267 -2.46 -18.03 -8.94
CA VAL A 267 -2.39 -19.09 -9.96
C VAL A 267 -3.76 -19.66 -10.28
N THR A 268 -4.55 -20.04 -9.27
CA THR A 268 -5.76 -20.84 -9.44
C THR A 268 -7.00 -19.97 -9.55
N GLU A 269 -8.12 -20.57 -9.95
CA GLU A 269 -9.46 -19.93 -9.95
C GLU A 269 -10.13 -19.94 -8.57
N LYS A 270 -9.47 -20.49 -7.53
CA LYS A 270 -10.06 -20.69 -6.21
C LYS A 270 -10.45 -19.40 -5.49
N TYR A 271 -9.83 -18.27 -5.84
CA TYR A 271 -10.27 -16.95 -5.36
C TYR A 271 -11.73 -16.66 -5.73
N ARG A 272 -12.19 -17.14 -6.89
CA ARG A 272 -13.56 -16.97 -7.40
C ARG A 272 -14.47 -18.13 -7.06
N THR A 273 -13.98 -19.37 -7.12
CA THR A 273 -14.83 -20.57 -6.93
C THR A 273 -14.98 -20.97 -5.47
N LYS A 274 -14.00 -20.63 -4.62
CA LYS A 274 -13.95 -21.05 -3.21
C LYS A 274 -13.75 -19.90 -2.22
N ASN A 275 -13.63 -18.66 -2.71
CA ASN A 275 -13.24 -17.50 -1.90
C ASN A 275 -11.91 -17.71 -1.16
N GLU A 276 -10.97 -18.44 -1.78
CA GLU A 276 -9.60 -18.60 -1.25
C GLU A 276 -8.76 -17.36 -1.58
N PHE A 277 -8.89 -16.33 -0.75
CA PHE A 277 -8.09 -15.12 -0.80
C PHE A 277 -7.99 -14.52 0.61
N ARG A 278 -7.17 -13.48 0.75
CA ARG A 278 -6.92 -12.75 1.98
C ARG A 278 -7.04 -11.24 1.75
N LEU A 279 -7.70 -10.56 2.69
CA LEU A 279 -7.79 -9.11 2.75
C LEU A 279 -7.11 -8.60 4.04
N THR A 280 -6.30 -7.56 3.90
CA THR A 280 -5.63 -6.90 5.03
C THR A 280 -5.89 -5.39 4.96
N ASP A 281 -6.60 -4.85 5.96
CA ASP A 281 -6.88 -3.42 6.05
C ASP A 281 -5.65 -2.69 6.61
N ILE A 282 -5.14 -1.69 5.89
CA ILE A 282 -4.05 -0.81 6.32
C ILE A 282 -4.60 0.60 6.44
N ARG A 283 -4.34 1.27 7.57
CA ARG A 283 -4.78 2.64 7.82
C ARG A 283 -3.62 3.49 8.25
N TYR A 284 -3.64 4.74 7.82
CA TYR A 284 -2.70 5.76 8.23
C TYR A 284 -3.47 6.93 8.88
N SER A 285 -2.99 7.40 10.02
CA SER A 285 -3.49 8.61 10.68
C SER A 285 -2.36 9.62 10.83
N GLU A 286 -2.53 10.78 10.21
CA GLU A 286 -1.52 11.83 10.11
C GLU A 286 -1.12 12.35 11.49
N SER A 287 -2.11 12.61 12.35
CA SER A 287 -1.93 13.26 13.66
C SER A 287 -0.90 12.59 14.58
N SER A 288 -0.63 11.31 14.37
CA SER A 288 0.25 10.48 15.19
C SER A 288 1.21 9.62 14.36
N LEU A 289 1.36 9.95 13.07
CA LEU A 289 2.07 9.14 12.08
C LEU A 289 1.76 7.64 12.23
N ARG A 290 0.49 7.34 12.51
CA ARG A 290 0.08 6.01 12.97
C ARG A 290 -0.26 5.15 11.78
N VAL A 291 0.43 4.04 11.62
CA VAL A 291 0.10 2.99 10.67
C VAL A 291 -0.46 1.80 11.43
N ASP A 292 -1.71 1.46 11.12
CA ASP A 292 -2.38 0.27 11.59
C ASP A 292 -2.47 -0.75 10.45
N ILE A 293 -1.91 -1.94 10.67
CA ILE A 293 -2.05 -3.10 9.79
C ILE A 293 -2.95 -4.10 10.50
N GLY A 294 -4.15 -4.29 9.95
CA GLY A 294 -5.15 -5.17 10.52
C GLY A 294 -4.78 -6.63 10.43
N ALA A 295 -5.40 -7.44 11.30
CA ALA A 295 -5.39 -8.89 11.17
C ALA A 295 -5.91 -9.30 9.79
N ALA A 296 -5.14 -10.14 9.10
CA ALA A 296 -5.51 -10.71 7.82
C ALA A 296 -6.82 -11.51 7.92
N LYS A 297 -7.74 -11.29 6.98
CA LYS A 297 -9.03 -11.99 6.90
C LYS A 297 -9.06 -12.86 5.66
N GLY A 298 -9.35 -14.14 5.84
CA GLY A 298 -9.37 -15.13 4.76
C GLY A 298 -8.04 -15.87 4.61
N GLN A 299 -8.07 -16.94 3.83
CA GLN A 299 -6.97 -17.87 3.68
C GLN A 299 -6.90 -18.39 2.25
N PHE A 300 -5.69 -18.69 1.80
CA PHE A 300 -5.43 -19.34 0.52
C PHE A 300 -4.23 -20.28 0.64
N SER A 301 -4.05 -21.12 -0.38
CA SER A 301 -2.94 -22.08 -0.42
C SER A 301 -1.58 -21.37 -0.42
N ASN A 302 -0.67 -21.76 0.48
CA ASN A 302 0.65 -21.14 0.67
C ASN A 302 0.61 -19.66 1.11
N ALA A 303 -0.45 -19.24 1.79
CA ALA A 303 -0.48 -17.95 2.45
C ALA A 303 0.52 -17.93 3.62
N PRO A 304 1.33 -16.86 3.78
CA PRO A 304 2.28 -16.78 4.88
C PRO A 304 1.55 -16.70 6.22
N SER A 305 2.06 -17.39 7.24
CA SER A 305 1.57 -17.32 8.62
C SER A 305 2.18 -16.16 9.41
N GLN A 306 3.37 -15.71 9.02
CA GLN A 306 4.06 -14.57 9.60
C GLN A 306 4.57 -13.63 8.51
N ARG A 307 4.72 -12.36 8.86
CA ARG A 307 5.18 -11.32 7.95
C ARG A 307 5.97 -10.24 8.68
N ALA A 308 7.11 -9.87 8.11
CA ALA A 308 7.86 -8.68 8.47
C ALA A 308 7.31 -7.48 7.70
N TYR A 309 7.39 -6.30 8.33
CA TYR A 309 6.90 -5.07 7.74
C TYR A 309 8.01 -4.02 7.69
N ARG A 310 8.14 -3.35 6.54
CA ARG A 310 8.98 -2.16 6.38
C ARG A 310 8.09 -0.97 6.08
N ILE A 311 7.87 -0.09 7.03
CA ILE A 311 7.06 1.11 6.83
C ILE A 311 8.01 2.26 6.47
N VAL A 312 7.76 2.92 5.34
CA VAL A 312 8.56 4.04 4.84
C VAL A 312 7.69 5.28 4.84
N TYR A 313 8.02 6.25 5.70
CA TYR A 313 7.32 7.53 5.77
C TYR A 313 8.03 8.57 4.89
N HIS A 314 7.28 9.14 3.96
CA HIS A 314 7.67 10.19 3.03
C HIS A 314 7.20 11.56 3.54
N GLY A 315 7.86 12.64 3.12
CA GLY A 315 7.41 14.01 3.41
C GLY A 315 7.65 14.50 4.85
N LEU A 316 8.54 13.87 5.60
CA LEU A 316 8.96 14.33 6.92
C LEU A 316 10.13 15.33 6.82
N SER A 317 10.22 16.26 7.77
CA SER A 317 11.34 17.21 7.85
C SER A 317 12.49 16.72 8.74
N ALA A 318 12.21 15.78 9.64
CA ALA A 318 13.16 15.20 10.58
C ALA A 318 12.70 13.81 11.03
N THR A 319 13.63 13.05 11.62
CA THR A 319 13.32 11.79 12.28
C THR A 319 12.26 11.95 13.38
N GLN A 320 11.56 10.86 13.67
CA GLN A 320 10.56 10.78 14.72
C GLN A 320 10.85 9.60 15.62
N LYS A 321 10.55 9.75 16.90
CA LYS A 321 10.54 8.63 17.83
C LYS A 321 9.35 7.75 17.48
N MET A 322 9.57 6.45 17.32
CA MET A 322 8.52 5.51 16.88
C MET A 322 8.32 4.41 17.90
N TYR A 323 7.09 3.89 17.95
CA TYR A 323 6.66 2.85 18.85
C TYR A 323 5.95 1.75 18.07
N LEU A 324 6.20 0.49 18.44
CA LEU A 324 5.36 -0.65 18.10
C LEU A 324 4.41 -0.88 19.28
N SER A 325 3.15 -0.51 19.13
CA SER A 325 2.21 -0.40 20.25
C SER A 325 2.82 0.48 21.37
N THR A 326 3.17 -0.11 22.52
CA THR A 326 3.76 0.63 23.64
C THR A 326 5.28 0.65 23.63
N ASP A 327 5.91 -0.23 22.85
CA ASP A 327 7.34 -0.50 22.93
C ASP A 327 8.09 0.42 21.98
N GLU A 328 9.03 1.17 22.52
CA GLU A 328 9.88 2.05 21.72
C GLU A 328 10.71 1.26 20.73
N ILE A 329 10.69 1.69 19.47
CA ILE A 329 11.50 1.12 18.41
C ILE A 329 12.84 1.84 18.43
N LYS A 330 13.92 1.08 18.62
CA LYS A 330 15.28 1.61 18.70
C LYS A 330 15.71 2.23 17.36
N SER A 331 16.34 3.40 17.42
CA SER A 331 16.94 4.07 16.26
C SER A 331 18.32 3.53 15.93
N TYR A 332 18.62 3.42 14.63
CA TYR A 332 19.88 3.02 14.05
C TYR A 332 20.31 3.99 12.95
N THR A 333 21.60 4.02 12.65
CA THR A 333 22.16 4.90 11.60
C THR A 333 21.89 4.33 10.21
N LYS A 334 21.99 3.01 10.03
CA LYS A 334 21.74 2.33 8.75
C LYS A 334 20.85 1.12 8.94
N LEU A 335 20.13 0.74 7.88
CA LEU A 335 19.31 -0.47 7.88
C LEU A 335 20.12 -1.75 8.14
N SER A 336 21.39 -1.78 7.73
CA SER A 336 22.32 -2.88 7.98
C SER A 336 22.70 -3.06 9.45
N ASP A 337 22.49 -2.03 10.28
CA ASP A 337 22.90 -2.03 11.68
C ASP A 337 21.82 -2.63 12.59
N ILE A 338 20.61 -2.84 12.05
CA ILE A 338 19.51 -3.49 12.75
C ILE A 338 19.81 -4.99 12.83
N PRO A 339 19.93 -5.58 14.05
CA PRO A 339 20.16 -7.00 14.18
C PRO A 339 19.05 -7.83 13.53
N ALA A 340 19.40 -9.00 13.01
CA ALA A 340 18.42 -9.91 12.44
C ALA A 340 17.28 -10.19 13.44
N ASN A 341 16.04 -10.23 12.92
CA ASN A 341 14.82 -10.47 13.69
C ASN A 341 14.49 -9.43 14.77
N GLN A 342 15.09 -8.22 14.72
CA GLN A 342 14.74 -7.13 15.61
C GLN A 342 14.00 -5.99 14.88
N ASN A 343 13.25 -5.22 15.67
CA ASN A 343 12.65 -3.98 15.20
C ASN A 343 13.72 -2.88 15.20
N GLY A 344 13.60 -1.92 14.28
CA GLY A 344 14.49 -0.76 14.26
C GLY A 344 13.94 0.35 13.38
N CYS A 345 14.34 1.58 13.66
CA CYS A 345 14.04 2.71 12.79
C CYS A 345 15.31 3.39 12.30
N VAL A 346 15.28 3.88 11.07
CA VAL A 346 16.41 4.55 10.40
C VAL A 346 15.89 5.79 9.72
N TRP A 347 16.57 6.91 9.95
CA TRP A 347 16.32 8.17 9.27
C TRP A 347 17.36 8.36 8.17
N ASP A 348 16.89 8.49 6.94
CA ASP A 348 17.70 8.95 5.82
C ASP A 348 17.54 10.47 5.68
N SER A 349 18.57 11.22 6.05
CA SER A 349 18.55 12.68 5.96
C SER A 349 18.66 13.22 4.53
N GLN A 350 19.21 12.44 3.60
CA GLN A 350 19.39 12.85 2.21
C GLN A 350 18.05 12.77 1.49
N ASP A 351 17.39 11.62 1.59
CA ASP A 351 16.10 11.38 0.95
C ASP A 351 14.91 11.81 1.82
N LYS A 352 15.17 12.19 3.08
CA LYS A 352 14.16 12.59 4.09
C LYS A 352 13.12 11.51 4.37
N LEU A 353 13.58 10.26 4.40
CA LEU A 353 12.75 9.08 4.62
C LEU A 353 12.97 8.53 6.02
N LEU A 354 11.89 8.30 6.76
CA LEU A 354 11.92 7.49 7.97
C LEU A 354 11.50 6.06 7.64
N THR A 355 12.40 5.11 7.77
CA THR A 355 12.09 3.69 7.62
C THR A 355 11.96 3.03 8.98
N VAL A 356 10.83 2.36 9.23
CA VAL A 356 10.59 1.52 10.41
C VAL A 356 10.51 0.06 9.99
N MET A 357 11.39 -0.76 10.54
CA MET A 357 11.43 -2.21 10.36
C MET A 357 10.74 -2.88 11.55
N ILE A 358 9.77 -3.72 11.26
CA ILE A 358 9.11 -4.62 12.21
C ILE A 358 9.48 -6.04 11.81
N SER A 359 10.02 -6.81 12.75
CA SER A 359 10.35 -8.22 12.55
C SER A 359 9.10 -9.06 12.26
N ALA A 360 9.28 -10.31 11.85
CA ALA A 360 8.17 -11.15 11.46
C ALA A 360 7.18 -11.37 12.62
N VAL A 361 5.92 -11.00 12.39
CA VAL A 361 4.80 -11.18 13.33
C VAL A 361 3.70 -12.01 12.70
N PRO A 362 2.85 -12.70 13.50
CA PRO A 362 1.68 -13.40 12.97
C PRO A 362 0.76 -12.48 12.17
N VAL A 363 0.34 -12.93 10.99
CA VAL A 363 -0.51 -12.13 10.08
C VAL A 363 -1.95 -11.95 10.58
N ASP A 364 -2.39 -12.79 11.52
CA ASP A 364 -3.70 -12.73 12.17
C ASP A 364 -3.72 -11.79 13.41
N GLU A 365 -2.59 -11.15 13.71
CA GLU A 365 -2.49 -10.11 14.73
C GLU A 365 -2.59 -8.70 14.13
N TYR A 366 -2.88 -7.73 15.00
CA TYR A 366 -2.94 -6.31 14.66
C TYR A 366 -1.58 -5.67 14.94
N VAL A 367 -1.01 -4.97 13.95
CA VAL A 367 0.25 -4.25 14.09
C VAL A 367 -0.04 -2.75 14.09
N THR A 368 0.41 -2.05 15.12
CA THR A 368 0.28 -0.58 15.20
C THR A 368 1.66 0.03 15.41
N VAL A 369 2.05 0.88 14.48
CA VAL A 369 3.27 1.69 14.56
C VAL A 369 2.88 3.15 14.61
N SER A 370 3.41 3.94 15.55
CA SER A 370 3.06 5.36 15.69
C SER A 370 4.19 6.17 16.32
N ASN A 371 4.16 7.51 16.15
CA ASN A 371 5.14 8.40 16.78
C ASN A 371 4.82 8.73 18.26
N ILE A 372 3.68 8.26 18.72
CA ILE A 372 3.26 8.26 20.13
C ILE A 372 3.15 6.82 20.61
N SER A 373 3.44 6.57 21.88
CA SER A 373 3.20 5.26 22.49
C SER A 373 1.69 4.99 22.50
N THR A 374 1.25 3.96 21.80
CA THR A 374 -0.17 3.60 21.69
C THR A 374 -0.44 2.29 22.41
N VAL A 375 -1.39 2.31 23.33
CA VAL A 375 -1.84 1.07 23.95
C VAL A 375 -2.76 0.36 22.95
N ASN A 376 -2.27 -0.72 22.35
CA ASN A 376 -3.11 -1.60 21.54
C ASN A 376 -4.14 -2.28 22.45
N ILE A 377 -5.41 -1.99 22.21
CA ILE A 377 -6.51 -2.71 22.86
C ILE A 377 -6.60 -4.07 22.15
N LYS A 378 -5.76 -5.03 22.55
CA LYS A 378 -6.04 -6.43 22.24
C LYS A 378 -7.46 -6.71 22.73
N LYS A 379 -8.30 -7.22 21.84
CA LYS A 379 -9.71 -7.50 22.11
C LYS A 379 -9.78 -8.55 23.23
N ASN A 380 -9.99 -8.10 24.48
CA ASN A 380 -10.20 -8.92 25.67
C ASN A 380 -9.47 -10.27 25.64
N GLU A 381 -8.15 -10.29 25.90
CA GLU A 381 -7.57 -11.53 26.40
C GLU A 381 -8.34 -11.90 27.67
N LYS A 382 -9.11 -13.00 27.64
CA LYS A 382 -9.74 -13.54 28.84
C LYS A 382 -8.62 -13.76 29.85
N MET A 383 -8.74 -13.17 31.02
CA MET A 383 -7.71 -13.30 32.03
C MET A 383 -7.46 -14.79 32.35
N ALA A 384 -6.20 -15.13 32.59
CA ALA A 384 -5.83 -16.46 33.05
C ALA A 384 -6.67 -16.84 34.29
N LYS A 385 -7.04 -18.12 34.40
CA LYS A 385 -7.79 -18.64 35.56
C LYS A 385 -7.05 -18.25 36.85
N GLY A 386 -7.65 -17.41 37.68
CA GLY A 386 -7.10 -16.99 38.98
C GLY A 386 -7.02 -15.49 39.21
N TYR A 387 -7.00 -14.68 38.15
CA TYR A 387 -6.95 -13.22 38.26
C TYR A 387 -8.36 -12.63 38.10
N LYS A 388 -8.68 -11.53 38.81
CA LYS A 388 -9.91 -10.72 38.58
C LYS A 388 -9.59 -9.24 38.47
N LEU A 389 -10.08 -8.60 37.40
CA LEU A 389 -10.08 -7.15 37.24
C LEU A 389 -11.51 -6.66 37.33
N ASN A 390 -11.80 -5.88 38.37
CA ASN A 390 -13.10 -5.27 38.57
C ASN A 390 -13.00 -3.76 38.43
N VAL A 391 -13.66 -3.23 37.42
CA VAL A 391 -13.79 -1.79 37.21
C VAL A 391 -15.20 -1.38 37.60
N THR A 392 -15.31 -0.49 38.58
CA THR A 392 -16.58 0.10 39.02
C THR A 392 -16.56 1.60 38.78
N ASN A 393 -17.69 2.28 38.94
CA ASN A 393 -17.78 3.74 38.79
C ASN A 393 -16.88 4.52 39.78
N ASN A 394 -16.40 3.87 40.84
CA ASN A 394 -15.64 4.54 41.92
C ASN A 394 -14.20 4.05 42.08
N LYS A 395 -13.86 2.85 41.61
CA LYS A 395 -12.52 2.27 41.76
C LYS A 395 -12.18 1.25 40.67
N ILE A 396 -10.88 1.10 40.43
CA ILE A 396 -10.29 -0.05 39.75
C ILE A 396 -9.75 -1.00 40.83
N ALA A 397 -10.13 -2.28 40.79
CA ALA A 397 -9.69 -3.29 41.73
C ALA A 397 -9.05 -4.48 40.99
N ILE A 398 -7.88 -4.90 41.45
CA ILE A 398 -7.12 -6.03 40.92
C ILE A 398 -7.05 -7.08 42.02
N SER A 399 -7.47 -8.30 41.72
CA SER A 399 -7.30 -9.47 42.57
C SER A 399 -6.42 -10.50 41.86
N LEU A 400 -5.37 -10.94 42.54
CA LEU A 400 -4.41 -11.93 42.08
C LEU A 400 -4.67 -13.28 42.75
N SER A 401 -4.32 -14.38 42.08
CA SER A 401 -4.35 -15.72 42.69
C SER A 401 -3.15 -16.02 43.59
N GLN A 402 -2.06 -15.27 43.43
CA GLN A 402 -0.83 -15.36 44.20
C GLN A 402 -0.12 -14.00 44.23
N PRO A 403 0.78 -13.73 45.19
CA PRO A 403 1.54 -12.47 45.23
C PRO A 403 2.44 -12.30 43.99
N GLU A 404 2.25 -11.21 43.25
CA GLU A 404 3.03 -10.87 42.07
C GLU A 404 3.28 -9.36 42.00
N PRO A 405 4.32 -8.90 41.26
CA PRO A 405 4.50 -7.49 41.00
C PRO A 405 3.33 -6.95 40.18
N VAL A 406 2.79 -5.79 40.56
CA VAL A 406 1.67 -5.14 39.86
C VAL A 406 2.10 -3.78 39.34
N CYS A 407 1.89 -3.57 38.04
CA CYS A 407 2.00 -2.27 37.41
C CYS A 407 0.64 -1.87 36.81
N LEU A 408 0.13 -0.70 37.19
CA LEU A 408 -1.10 -0.10 36.66
C LEU A 408 -0.75 1.20 35.95
N GLU A 409 -1.17 1.33 34.70
CA GLU A 409 -1.08 2.58 33.95
C GLU A 409 -2.44 2.94 33.37
N ILE A 410 -2.77 4.24 33.37
CA ILE A 410 -4.03 4.73 32.80
C ILE A 410 -3.73 5.77 31.74
N PHE A 411 -4.39 5.65 30.59
CA PHE A 411 -4.19 6.50 29.43
C PHE A 411 -5.51 7.10 28.95
N ARG A 412 -5.43 8.27 28.33
CA ARG A 412 -6.49 8.75 27.43
C ARG A 412 -6.51 7.87 26.17
N LEU A 413 -7.62 7.89 25.43
CA LEU A 413 -7.73 7.15 24.16
C LEU A 413 -6.73 7.60 23.09
N ASN A 414 -6.20 8.82 23.21
CA ASN A 414 -5.14 9.34 22.34
C ASN A 414 -3.73 8.91 22.78
N GLY A 415 -3.60 7.99 23.74
CA GLY A 415 -2.31 7.46 24.20
C GLY A 415 -1.61 8.29 25.29
N HIS A 416 -2.14 9.45 25.69
CA HIS A 416 -1.54 10.24 26.76
C HIS A 416 -1.70 9.56 28.13
N ARG A 417 -0.58 9.21 28.80
CA ARG A 417 -0.57 8.59 30.13
C ARG A 417 -0.98 9.60 31.20
N LEU A 418 -1.96 9.25 32.02
CA LEU A 418 -2.51 10.06 33.10
C LEU A 418 -2.02 9.60 34.48
N TYR A 419 -1.80 8.30 34.63
CA TYR A 419 -1.44 7.71 35.92
C TYR A 419 -0.54 6.50 35.70
N SER A 420 0.37 6.29 36.65
CA SER A 420 1.25 5.13 36.71
C SER A 420 1.47 4.76 38.16
N TYR A 421 1.38 3.47 38.44
CA TYR A 421 1.64 2.88 39.74
C TYR A 421 2.39 1.57 39.51
N SER A 422 3.41 1.31 40.32
CA SER A 422 4.17 0.06 40.29
C SER A 422 4.50 -0.37 41.70
N GLN A 423 4.24 -1.64 42.02
CA GLN A 423 4.62 -2.24 43.28
C GLN A 423 5.23 -3.63 43.03
N PRO A 424 6.39 -3.96 43.64
CA PRO A 424 6.93 -5.31 43.61
C PRO A 424 6.02 -6.29 44.35
N ALA A 425 6.27 -7.60 44.20
CA ALA A 425 5.55 -8.62 44.94
C ALA A 425 5.76 -8.42 46.46
N GLU A 426 4.66 -8.35 47.20
CA GLU A 426 4.64 -8.25 48.66
C GLU A 426 4.04 -9.53 49.25
N ASN A 427 4.70 -10.11 50.27
CA ASN A 427 4.17 -11.29 50.95
C ASN A 427 2.74 -11.01 51.45
N ASN A 428 1.80 -11.89 51.09
CA ASN A 428 0.38 -11.87 51.43
C ASN A 428 -0.49 -10.76 50.79
N ARG A 429 0.02 -9.95 49.86
CA ARG A 429 -0.80 -8.96 49.17
C ARG A 429 -1.31 -9.50 47.83
N MET A 430 -2.63 -9.69 47.74
CA MET A 430 -3.29 -10.19 46.54
C MET A 430 -4.36 -9.25 45.98
N ASN A 431 -4.70 -8.18 46.71
CA ASN A 431 -5.74 -7.23 46.30
C ASN A 431 -5.18 -5.80 46.26
N TYR A 432 -5.47 -5.10 45.17
CA TYR A 432 -5.06 -3.72 44.93
C TYR A 432 -6.29 -2.91 44.55
N GLU A 433 -6.50 -1.78 45.21
CA GLU A 433 -7.62 -0.88 44.93
C GLU A 433 -7.11 0.51 44.61
N PHE A 434 -7.64 1.08 43.54
CA PHE A 434 -7.30 2.40 43.05
C PHE A 434 -8.57 3.24 42.93
N PRO A 435 -8.90 4.05 43.95
CA PRO A 435 -10.06 4.93 43.91
C PRO A 435 -9.93 5.96 42.78
N LEU A 436 -10.91 6.03 41.88
CA LEU A 436 -10.85 6.91 40.70
C LEU A 436 -10.75 8.40 41.07
N ARG A 437 -11.25 8.78 42.26
CA ARG A 437 -11.13 10.14 42.80
C ARG A 437 -9.68 10.52 43.10
N MET A 438 -8.88 9.58 43.62
CA MET A 438 -7.46 9.82 43.93
C MET A 438 -6.59 9.84 42.68
N ILE A 439 -7.00 9.12 41.64
CA ILE A 439 -6.34 9.11 40.33
C ILE A 439 -6.63 10.38 39.51
N GLY A 440 -7.66 11.14 39.88
CA GLY A 440 -8.03 12.38 39.18
C GLY A 440 -8.74 12.18 37.84
N LEU A 441 -9.36 11.01 37.60
CA LEU A 441 -10.13 10.77 36.37
C LEU A 441 -11.48 11.50 36.41
N SER A 442 -11.80 12.23 35.33
CA SER A 442 -13.09 12.88 35.09
C SER A 442 -14.01 12.01 34.22
N ASN A 443 -15.17 12.54 33.83
CA ASN A 443 -16.09 11.82 32.93
C ASN A 443 -15.45 11.64 31.56
N GLY A 444 -15.32 10.38 31.10
CA GLY A 444 -14.61 10.08 29.87
C GLY A 444 -14.29 8.60 29.68
N MET A 445 -13.71 8.29 28.52
CA MET A 445 -13.19 6.96 28.22
C MET A 445 -11.68 6.92 28.39
N TYR A 446 -11.19 5.86 29.02
CA TYR A 446 -9.77 5.66 29.34
C TYR A 446 -9.35 4.24 28.99
N LEU A 447 -8.05 4.05 28.81
CA LEU A 447 -7.42 2.74 28.74
C LEU A 447 -6.71 2.46 30.05
N VAL A 448 -6.97 1.30 30.62
CA VAL A 448 -6.29 0.78 31.81
C VAL A 448 -5.39 -0.35 31.34
N LYS A 449 -4.09 -0.19 31.54
CA LYS A 449 -3.07 -1.20 31.29
C LYS A 449 -2.60 -1.76 32.63
N ILE A 450 -2.63 -3.08 32.77
CA ILE A 450 -2.24 -3.77 33.99
C ILE A 450 -1.24 -4.84 33.63
N LYS A 451 -0.07 -4.83 34.25
CA LYS A 451 0.93 -5.89 34.14
C LYS A 451 1.07 -6.57 35.50
N THR A 452 0.88 -7.88 35.54
CA THR A 452 1.11 -8.74 36.73
C THR A 452 1.88 -9.98 36.31
N GLY A 453 3.07 -10.20 36.88
CA GLY A 453 3.97 -11.24 36.40
C GLY A 453 4.22 -11.13 34.89
N ASP A 454 3.92 -12.22 34.16
CA ASP A 454 4.01 -12.30 32.69
C ASP A 454 2.70 -11.92 31.97
N HIS A 455 1.66 -11.54 32.70
CA HIS A 455 0.36 -11.19 32.16
C HIS A 455 0.24 -9.69 31.91
N LEU A 456 -0.27 -9.33 30.72
CA LEU A 456 -0.60 -7.96 30.36
C LEU A 456 -2.07 -7.85 29.96
N ILE A 457 -2.80 -6.97 30.66
CA ILE A 457 -4.21 -6.70 30.40
C ILE A 457 -4.36 -5.26 29.96
N VAL A 458 -5.10 -5.04 28.88
CA VAL A 458 -5.53 -3.71 28.45
C VAL A 458 -7.04 -3.70 28.38
N GLN A 459 -7.68 -2.86 29.20
CA GLN A 459 -9.13 -2.71 29.20
C GLN A 459 -9.52 -1.26 28.96
N LYS A 460 -10.48 -1.07 28.05
CA LYS A 460 -11.16 0.20 27.88
C LYS A 460 -12.21 0.36 28.97
N ILE A 461 -12.16 1.46 29.70
CA ILE A 461 -13.10 1.79 30.76
C ILE A 461 -13.83 3.07 30.42
N MET A 462 -15.07 3.19 30.89
CA MET A 462 -15.84 4.42 30.84
C MET A 462 -16.07 4.90 32.27
N VAL A 463 -15.63 6.11 32.57
CA VAL A 463 -15.87 6.76 33.86
C VAL A 463 -17.07 7.69 33.68
N ARG A 464 -18.11 7.42 34.46
CA ARG A 464 -19.30 8.27 34.62
C ARG A 464 -19.43 8.59 36.10
N ARG A 465 -18.99 9.77 36.50
CA ARG A 465 -19.33 10.40 37.76
C ARG A 465 -20.70 11.05 37.66
#